data_AF-A0A0S7ZGN6-F1
#
_entry.id   AF-A0A0S7ZGN6-F1
#
_cell.length_a   1.000
_cell.length_b   1.000
_cell.length_c   1.000
_cell.angle_alpha   90.00
_cell.angle_beta   90.00
_cell.angle_gamma   90.00
#
_symmetry.space_group_name_H-M   'P 1'
#
loop_
_entity.id
_entity.type
_entity.pdbx_description
1 polymer ?
#
loop_
_entity_poly.entity_id
_entity_poly.type
_entity_poly.pdbx_seq_one_letter_code
_entity_poly.pdbx_strand_id
1 'polypeptide(L)'
;ESESPKVQALLALKEIEFDRATGKLSDEDYGDLKARYAHAALQAIKTEEATSAKTGQQAGADPLDNDPAEAAIRRARTKVATACPTCGPRPESDAEFCSDCGRPLVASDEPFRCASCGTAVPTGGRFCSNCGADVAALVRH
;
A
#
# COMPACT_ATOMS: atom_id res chain seq x y z
N GLU A 1 -12.29 5.51 -35.82
CA GLU A 1 -13.31 5.01 -34.89
C GLU A 1 -12.71 3.79 -34.19
N SER A 2 -12.16 3.99 -33.01
CA SER A 2 -11.47 2.94 -32.25
C SER A 2 -12.24 2.78 -30.94
N GLU A 3 -13.51 2.41 -31.04
CA GLU A 3 -14.33 2.21 -29.85
C GLU A 3 -13.89 0.93 -29.15
N SER A 4 -13.26 1.11 -28.00
CA SER A 4 -12.86 -0.01 -27.13
C SER A 4 -14.06 -0.95 -26.92
N PRO A 5 -13.84 -2.27 -26.86
CA PRO A 5 -14.89 -3.25 -26.58
C PRO A 5 -15.67 -2.93 -25.29
N LYS A 6 -15.05 -2.23 -24.33
CA LYS A 6 -15.73 -1.70 -23.14
C LYS A 6 -16.75 -0.63 -23.49
N VAL A 7 -16.38 0.34 -24.33
CA VAL A 7 -17.26 1.43 -24.74
C VAL A 7 -18.48 0.87 -25.46
N GLN A 8 -18.27 -0.09 -26.37
CA GLN A 8 -19.35 -0.74 -27.11
C GLN A 8 -20.33 -1.48 -26.18
N ALA A 9 -19.82 -2.25 -25.21
CA ALA A 9 -20.68 -2.98 -24.27
C ALA A 9 -21.47 -2.04 -23.34
N LEU A 10 -20.88 -0.91 -22.93
CA LEU A 10 -21.55 0.09 -22.10
C LEU A 10 -22.61 0.88 -22.87
N LEU A 11 -22.37 1.18 -24.14
CA LEU A 11 -23.37 1.80 -25.01
C LEU A 11 -24.55 0.85 -25.24
N ALA A 12 -24.29 -0.43 -25.54
CA ALA A 12 -25.35 -1.42 -25.69
C ALA A 12 -26.23 -1.55 -24.42
N LEU A 13 -25.63 -1.49 -23.23
CA LEU A 13 -26.40 -1.47 -21.96
C LEU A 13 -27.32 -0.25 -21.85
N LYS A 14 -26.85 0.93 -22.27
CA LYS A 14 -27.67 2.16 -22.26
C LYS A 14 -28.80 2.09 -23.28
N GLU A 15 -28.56 1.54 -24.46
CA GLU A 15 -29.56 1.40 -25.51
C GLU A 15 -30.69 0.46 -25.10
N ILE A 16 -30.38 -0.73 -24.55
CA ILE A 16 -31.43 -1.66 -24.11
C ILE A 16 -32.23 -1.12 -22.91
N GLU A 17 -31.62 -0.28 -22.07
CA GLU A 17 -32.32 0.37 -20.95
C GLU A 17 -33.30 1.43 -21.45
N PHE A 18 -32.90 2.18 -22.48
CA PHE A 18 -33.79 3.11 -23.16
C PHE A 18 -34.93 2.39 -23.89
N ASP A 19 -34.63 1.29 -24.59
CA ASP A 19 -35.63 0.50 -25.29
C ASP A 19 -36.63 -0.16 -24.33
N ARG A 20 -36.19 -0.59 -23.13
CA ARG A 20 -37.09 -1.01 -22.05
C ARG A 20 -37.95 0.15 -21.56
N ALA A 21 -37.36 1.31 -21.28
CA ALA A 21 -38.09 2.48 -20.78
C ALA A 21 -39.13 3.01 -21.78
N THR A 22 -38.87 2.84 -23.07
CA THR A 22 -39.81 3.19 -24.16
C THR A 22 -40.79 2.07 -24.52
N GLY A 23 -40.70 0.91 -23.85
CA GLY A 23 -41.61 -0.23 -24.04
C GLY A 23 -41.35 -1.05 -25.31
N LYS A 24 -40.19 -0.89 -25.96
CA LYS A 24 -39.79 -1.69 -27.13
C LYS A 24 -39.25 -3.07 -26.74
N LEU A 25 -38.79 -3.23 -25.51
CA LEU A 25 -38.32 -4.50 -24.96
C LEU A 25 -39.20 -4.92 -23.78
N SER A 26 -39.52 -6.22 -23.74
CA SER A 26 -40.17 -6.83 -22.58
C SER A 26 -39.18 -6.93 -21.40
N ASP A 27 -39.69 -7.05 -20.18
CA ASP A 27 -38.83 -7.21 -18.99
C ASP A 27 -38.01 -8.52 -19.04
N GLU A 28 -38.56 -9.57 -19.68
CA GLU A 28 -37.87 -10.86 -19.84
C GLU A 28 -36.73 -10.76 -20.86
N ASP A 29 -37.00 -10.21 -22.05
CA ASP A 29 -35.97 -9.99 -23.09
C ASP A 29 -34.89 -9.03 -22.61
N TYR A 30 -35.27 -8.00 -21.85
CA TYR A 30 -34.33 -7.07 -21.22
C TYR A 30 -33.40 -7.80 -20.24
N GLY A 31 -33.93 -8.73 -19.44
CA GLY A 31 -33.14 -9.51 -18.49
C GLY A 31 -32.04 -10.31 -19.19
N ASP A 32 -32.39 -11.02 -20.25
CA ASP A 32 -31.45 -11.82 -21.04
C ASP A 32 -30.39 -10.97 -21.74
N LEU A 33 -30.80 -9.87 -22.38
CA LEU A 33 -29.88 -8.96 -23.06
C LEU A 33 -28.95 -8.27 -22.07
N LYS A 34 -29.48 -7.78 -20.94
CA LYS A 34 -28.67 -7.15 -19.89
C LYS A 34 -27.62 -8.09 -19.34
N ALA A 35 -27.96 -9.36 -19.08
CA ALA A 35 -27.00 -10.35 -18.59
C ALA A 35 -25.83 -10.53 -19.57
N ARG A 36 -26.12 -10.62 -20.88
CA ARG A 36 -25.10 -10.79 -21.93
C ARG A 36 -24.18 -9.56 -22.02
N TYR A 37 -24.73 -8.36 -22.10
CA TYR A 37 -23.92 -7.14 -22.24
C TYR A 37 -23.17 -6.77 -20.96
N ALA A 38 -23.74 -7.04 -19.78
CA ALA A 38 -23.04 -6.87 -18.51
C ALA A 38 -21.84 -7.81 -18.40
N HIS A 39 -22.00 -9.07 -18.80
CA HIS A 39 -20.89 -10.01 -18.86
C HIS A 39 -19.80 -9.55 -19.85
N ALA A 40 -20.18 -9.09 -21.05
CA ALA A 40 -19.24 -8.55 -22.02
C ALA A 40 -18.49 -7.31 -21.51
N ALA A 41 -19.17 -6.37 -20.85
CA ALA A 41 -18.56 -5.18 -20.27
C ALA A 41 -17.56 -5.54 -19.17
N LEU A 42 -17.91 -6.47 -18.27
CA LEU A 42 -17.02 -6.93 -17.22
C LEU A 42 -15.77 -7.64 -17.78
N GLN A 43 -15.92 -8.42 -18.84
CA GLN A 43 -14.77 -9.04 -19.50
C GLN A 43 -13.87 -8.00 -20.15
N ALA A 44 -14.43 -7.03 -20.88
CA ALA A 44 -13.68 -5.96 -21.52
C ALA A 44 -12.87 -5.15 -20.49
N ILE A 45 -13.50 -4.76 -19.37
CA ILE A 45 -12.82 -4.06 -18.27
C ILE A 45 -11.66 -4.90 -17.73
N LYS A 46 -11.88 -6.18 -17.41
CA LYS A 46 -10.82 -7.06 -16.91
C LYS A 46 -9.68 -7.22 -17.90
N THR A 47 -9.96 -7.28 -19.20
CA THR A 47 -8.91 -7.36 -20.21
C THR A 47 -8.14 -6.05 -20.35
N GLU A 48 -8.80 -4.89 -20.29
CA GLU A 48 -8.13 -3.59 -20.33
C GLU A 48 -7.30 -3.33 -19.07
N GLU A 49 -7.80 -3.74 -17.90
CA GLU A 49 -7.06 -3.72 -16.64
C GLU A 49 -5.89 -4.69 -16.66
N ALA A 50 -6.07 -5.90 -17.20
CA ALA A 50 -4.98 -6.87 -17.35
C ALA A 50 -3.95 -6.44 -18.40
N THR A 51 -4.36 -5.71 -19.44
CA THR A 51 -3.45 -5.15 -20.45
C THR A 51 -2.70 -3.95 -19.88
N SER A 52 -3.37 -3.10 -19.09
CA SER A 52 -2.74 -2.03 -18.32
C SER A 52 -1.81 -2.58 -17.23
N ALA A 53 -2.18 -3.68 -16.57
CA ALA A 53 -1.35 -4.36 -15.57
C ALA A 53 -0.16 -5.09 -16.19
N LYS A 54 -0.30 -5.68 -17.40
CA LYS A 54 0.83 -6.28 -18.13
C LYS A 54 1.80 -5.22 -18.67
N THR A 55 1.33 -4.02 -19.01
CA THR A 55 2.18 -2.85 -19.28
C THR A 55 2.80 -2.30 -17.98
N GLY A 56 2.11 -2.41 -16.84
CA GLY A 56 2.62 -2.04 -15.50
C GLY A 56 3.59 -3.04 -14.86
N GLN A 57 3.61 -4.32 -15.26
CA GLN A 57 4.52 -5.34 -14.72
C GLN A 57 5.89 -5.37 -15.42
N GLN A 58 6.08 -4.59 -16.49
CA GLN A 58 7.38 -4.09 -16.95
C GLN A 58 7.48 -2.57 -16.77
N ALA A 59 6.88 -2.03 -15.71
CA ALA A 59 7.11 -0.66 -15.28
C ALA A 59 7.05 -0.61 -13.75
N GLY A 60 8.04 -1.23 -13.10
CA GLY A 60 8.57 -0.67 -11.85
C GLY A 60 9.32 0.64 -12.14
N ALA A 61 8.63 1.62 -12.73
CA ALA A 61 9.03 2.99 -12.97
C ALA A 61 7.91 3.65 -13.80
N ASP A 62 7.03 4.40 -13.14
CA ASP A 62 6.22 5.42 -13.82
C ASP A 62 7.18 6.36 -14.59
N PRO A 63 7.05 6.53 -15.93
CA PRO A 63 7.96 7.40 -16.69
C PRO A 63 7.86 8.88 -16.33
N LEU A 64 6.82 9.29 -15.60
CA LEU A 64 6.63 10.66 -15.11
C LEU A 64 7.17 10.88 -13.68
N ASP A 65 7.65 9.83 -13.02
CA ASP A 65 8.17 9.84 -11.64
C ASP A 65 9.69 9.53 -11.60
N ASN A 66 10.40 9.94 -12.65
CA ASN A 66 11.86 9.88 -12.72
C ASN A 66 12.49 11.19 -12.21
N ASP A 67 11.98 11.74 -11.11
CA ASP A 67 12.76 12.73 -10.39
C ASP A 67 14.00 12.02 -9.80
N PRO A 68 15.22 12.44 -10.19
CA PRO A 68 16.44 11.80 -9.69
C PRO A 68 16.56 11.89 -8.17
N ALA A 69 15.93 12.86 -7.51
CA ALA A 69 15.87 12.95 -6.06
C ALA A 69 14.96 11.87 -5.47
N GLU A 70 13.79 11.61 -6.04
CA GLU A 70 12.90 10.52 -5.56
C GLU A 70 13.54 9.14 -5.75
N ALA A 71 14.23 8.94 -6.88
CA ALA A 71 15.01 7.72 -7.11
C ALA A 71 16.16 7.57 -6.10
N ALA A 72 16.83 8.66 -5.73
CA ALA A 72 17.88 8.66 -4.71
C ALA A 72 17.32 8.36 -3.31
N ILE A 73 16.16 8.93 -2.95
CA ILE A 73 15.48 8.67 -1.68
C ILE A 73 15.09 7.19 -1.56
N ARG A 74 14.54 6.58 -2.62
CA ARG A 74 14.18 5.16 -2.63
C ARG A 74 15.40 4.26 -2.44
N ARG A 75 16.51 4.55 -3.14
CA ARG A 75 17.78 3.82 -3.01
C ARG A 75 18.37 3.96 -1.61
N ALA A 76 18.30 5.16 -1.03
CA ALA A 76 18.73 5.41 0.34
C ALA A 76 17.90 4.59 1.34
N ARG A 77 16.57 4.57 1.19
CA ARG A 77 15.66 3.77 2.06
C ARG A 77 15.93 2.27 2.01
N THR A 78 16.23 1.70 0.84
CA THR A 78 16.57 0.27 0.71
C THR A 78 17.96 -0.08 1.23
N LYS A 79 18.82 0.91 1.43
CA LYS A 79 20.19 0.72 1.93
C LYS A 79 20.29 0.83 3.46
N VAL A 80 19.25 1.33 4.13
CA VAL A 80 19.22 1.41 5.60
C VAL A 80 18.86 0.04 6.17
N ALA A 81 19.83 -0.57 6.83
CA ALA A 81 19.82 -1.98 7.23
C ALA A 81 18.95 -2.33 8.45
N THR A 82 18.23 -1.37 9.03
CA THR A 82 17.52 -1.61 10.30
C THR A 82 16.07 -1.16 10.23
N ALA A 83 15.20 -2.04 9.73
CA ALA A 83 13.76 -1.81 9.80
C ALA A 83 13.22 -2.13 11.19
N CYS A 84 12.34 -1.28 11.72
CA CYS A 84 11.58 -1.61 12.91
C CYS A 84 10.56 -2.70 12.55
N PRO A 85 10.47 -3.82 13.30
CA PRO A 85 9.47 -4.86 13.03
C PRO A 85 8.02 -4.40 13.23
N THR A 86 7.81 -3.25 13.89
CA THR A 86 6.47 -2.65 14.09
C THR A 86 6.20 -1.48 13.18
N CYS A 87 7.16 -0.55 13.06
CA CYS A 87 6.94 0.70 12.33
C CYS A 87 7.45 0.67 10.89
N GLY A 88 8.25 -0.33 10.52
CA GLY A 88 8.81 -0.46 9.18
C GLY A 88 10.14 0.29 8.97
N PRO A 89 10.44 0.71 7.72
CA PRO A 89 11.75 1.27 7.33
C PRO A 89 12.15 2.49 8.15
N ARG A 90 13.46 2.63 8.36
CA ARG A 90 14.06 3.74 9.11
C ARG A 90 15.04 4.52 8.25
N PRO A 91 15.09 5.86 8.37
CA PRO A 91 16.17 6.64 7.79
C PRO A 91 17.47 6.53 8.60
N GLU A 92 17.38 6.34 9.92
CA GLU A 92 18.52 6.20 10.82
C GLU A 92 19.09 4.76 10.80
N SER A 93 20.29 4.57 10.27
CA SER A 93 20.92 3.25 10.12
C SER A 93 21.68 2.77 11.35
N ASP A 94 22.09 3.70 12.19
CA ASP A 94 22.91 3.52 13.40
C ASP A 94 22.09 3.62 14.69
N ALA A 95 20.78 3.82 14.59
CA ALA A 95 19.95 3.96 15.78
C ALA A 95 19.73 2.65 16.51
N GLU A 96 19.98 2.71 17.82
CA GLU A 96 19.75 1.60 18.74
C GLU A 96 18.27 1.48 19.13
N PHE A 97 17.51 2.58 19.04
CA PHE A 97 16.09 2.65 19.34
C PHE A 97 15.31 3.26 18.18
N CYS A 98 14.07 2.81 18.04
CA CYS A 98 13.15 3.33 17.05
C CYS A 98 12.56 4.67 17.52
N SER A 99 12.88 5.77 16.84
CA SER A 99 12.31 7.12 17.04
C SER A 99 10.78 7.22 17.14
N ASP A 100 10.02 6.40 16.38
CA ASP A 100 8.55 6.42 16.41
C ASP A 100 7.93 5.67 17.62
N CYS A 101 8.36 4.44 17.88
CA CYS A 101 7.79 3.55 18.90
C CYS A 101 8.73 3.15 20.05
N GLY A 102 9.91 3.76 20.18
CA GLY A 102 10.88 3.55 21.28
C GLY A 102 11.51 2.15 21.38
N ARG A 103 11.10 1.17 20.56
CA ARG A 103 11.62 -0.21 20.63
C ARG A 103 13.11 -0.27 20.29
N PRO A 104 13.92 -1.08 21.01
CA PRO A 104 15.29 -1.34 20.62
C PRO A 104 15.31 -2.05 19.25
N LEU A 105 16.19 -1.58 18.38
CA LEU A 105 16.40 -2.06 17.02
C LEU A 105 17.60 -3.01 16.90
N VAL A 106 18.49 -2.98 17.89
CA VAL A 106 19.65 -3.87 18.00
C VAL A 106 19.37 -4.96 19.03
N ALA A 107 19.77 -6.20 18.70
CA ALA A 107 19.82 -7.27 19.69
C ALA A 107 20.99 -7.00 20.65
N SER A 108 20.76 -7.17 21.95
CA SER A 108 21.79 -7.03 22.98
C SER A 108 21.55 -8.09 24.06
N ASP A 109 22.62 -8.74 24.49
CA ASP A 109 22.59 -9.76 25.55
C ASP A 109 22.38 -9.15 26.95
N GLU A 110 22.76 -7.87 27.13
CA GLU A 110 22.61 -7.13 28.38
C GLU A 110 21.33 -6.27 28.39
N PRO A 111 20.61 -6.20 29.52
CA PRO A 111 19.43 -5.35 29.65
C PRO A 111 19.83 -3.87 29.71
N PHE A 112 19.21 -3.03 28.88
CA PHE A 112 19.39 -1.58 28.92
C PHE A 112 18.97 -1.01 30.29
N ARG A 113 19.64 0.06 30.76
CA ARG A 113 19.33 0.70 32.05
C ARG A 113 18.77 2.10 31.87
N CYS A 114 17.67 2.41 32.55
CA CYS A 114 17.05 3.73 32.53
C CYS A 114 18.04 4.81 32.99
N ALA A 115 18.28 5.84 32.19
CA ALA A 115 19.18 6.93 32.58
C ALA A 115 18.65 7.81 33.71
N SER A 116 17.34 7.81 33.95
CA SER A 116 16.74 8.59 35.05
C SER A 116 16.75 7.88 36.40
N CYS A 117 16.66 6.54 36.44
CA CYS A 117 16.51 5.79 37.70
C CYS A 117 17.37 4.52 37.82
N GLY A 118 18.11 4.14 36.78
CA GLY A 118 19.02 2.99 36.77
C GLY A 118 18.36 1.61 36.65
N THR A 119 17.02 1.53 36.69
CA THR A 119 16.28 0.27 36.58
C THR A 119 16.50 -0.37 35.21
N ALA A 120 16.67 -1.70 35.19
CA ALA A 120 16.72 -2.47 33.96
C ALA A 120 15.41 -2.32 33.18
N VAL A 121 15.52 -2.00 31.89
CA VAL A 121 14.40 -1.80 30.98
C VAL A 121 14.29 -3.03 30.08
N PRO A 122 13.16 -3.76 30.13
CA PRO A 122 12.97 -4.92 29.27
C PRO A 122 12.88 -4.51 27.79
N THR A 123 13.27 -5.42 26.91
CA THR A 123 13.21 -5.20 25.46
C THR A 123 11.78 -4.90 25.01
N GLY A 124 11.57 -3.73 24.40
CA GLY A 124 10.30 -3.37 23.76
C GLY A 124 9.42 -2.35 24.50
N GLY A 125 9.79 -1.88 25.69
CA GLY A 125 9.07 -0.81 26.39
C GLY A 125 9.42 0.59 25.86
N ARG A 126 8.42 1.47 25.67
CA ARG A 126 8.62 2.90 25.33
C ARG A 126 9.02 3.76 26.52
N PHE A 127 8.60 3.36 27.70
CA PHE A 127 8.81 4.07 28.95
C PHE A 127 9.35 3.11 29.99
N CYS A 128 10.15 3.62 30.93
CA CYS A 128 10.60 2.86 32.08
C CYS A 128 9.40 2.48 32.95
N SER A 129 9.19 1.18 33.20
CA SER A 129 8.08 0.70 34.06
C SER A 129 8.19 1.13 35.52
N ASN A 130 9.36 1.60 35.96
CA ASN A 130 9.60 2.05 37.34
C ASN A 130 9.36 3.56 37.52
N CYS A 131 9.83 4.41 36.60
CA CYS A 131 9.76 5.87 36.77
C CYS A 131 9.03 6.62 35.65
N GLY A 132 8.59 5.93 34.59
CA GLY A 132 7.89 6.54 33.45
C GLY A 132 8.77 7.33 32.48
N ALA A 133 10.08 7.43 32.71
CA ALA A 133 10.99 8.14 31.80
C ALA A 133 11.07 7.46 30.43
N ASP A 134 11.21 8.25 29.38
CA ASP A 134 11.35 7.77 28.00
C ASP A 134 12.68 7.00 27.82
N VAL A 135 12.61 5.86 27.13
CA VAL A 135 13.77 4.97 26.94
C VAL A 135 14.70 5.43 25.81
N ALA A 136 14.38 6.48 25.05
CA ALA A 136 15.28 7.03 24.04
C ALA A 136 16.55 7.66 24.64
N ALA A 137 16.61 7.81 25.98
CA ALA A 137 17.76 8.31 26.72
C ALA A 137 18.56 7.20 27.46
N LEU A 138 18.48 5.93 27.05
CA LEU A 138 19.23 4.84 27.70
C LEU A 138 20.75 5.00 27.52
N VAL A 139 21.52 4.72 28.57
CA VAL A 139 22.99 4.74 28.56
C VAL A 139 23.50 3.30 28.59
N ARG A 140 24.43 2.94 27.70
CA ARG A 140 25.18 1.68 27.81
C ARG A 140 26.19 1.81 28.95
N HIS A 141 26.21 0.85 29.86
CA HIS A 141 27.26 0.69 30.86
C HIS A 141 28.08 -0.55 30.54
#